data_AF-A0A2N2CJW8-F1
#
_entry.id   AF-A0A2N2CJW8-F1
#
_cell.length_a   1.000
_cell.length_b   1.000
_cell.length_c   1.000
_cell.angle_alpha   90.00
_cell.angle_beta   90.00
_cell.angle_gamma   90.00
#
_symmetry.space_group_name_H-M   'P 1'
#
loop_
_entity.id
_entity.type
_entity.pdbx_description
1 polymer ?
#
loop_
_entity_poly.entity_id
_entity_poly.type
_entity_poly.pdbx_seq_one_letter_code
_entity_poly.pdbx_strand_id
1 'polypeptide(L)'
;KRGDLLVCEGGYPGRAAIWNWEDEGYKFQKALHRVRFYNNIVAKFYLYFLDFLCSSKKIEEYLTGSGIQHLTGISLKKLPIPFPSSDEQHRIVQKLNELLQTCDALEASIKASAAQNDKLLQQVLREALRKEVVAV
;
A
#
# COMPACT_ATOMS: atom_id res chain seq x y z
N LYS A 1 -18.32 -4.16 8.23
CA LYS A 1 -18.08 -3.78 9.63
C LYS A 1 -16.69 -3.23 9.72
N ARG A 2 -16.46 -2.28 10.64
CA ARG A 2 -15.13 -1.78 10.94
C ARG A 2 -14.17 -2.96 11.18
N GLY A 3 -13.01 -2.94 10.53
CA GLY A 3 -12.03 -4.01 10.55
C GLY A 3 -12.20 -5.10 9.47
N ASP A 4 -13.30 -5.12 8.71
CA ASP A 4 -13.40 -6.02 7.54
C ASP A 4 -12.37 -5.62 6.48
N LEU A 5 -11.82 -6.59 5.76
CA LEU A 5 -10.93 -6.36 4.64
C LEU A 5 -11.72 -6.42 3.33
N LEU A 6 -11.63 -5.37 2.52
CA LEU A 6 -12.17 -5.33 1.17
C LEU A 6 -11.06 -5.69 0.19
N VAL A 7 -11.27 -6.71 -0.65
CA VAL A 7 -10.26 -7.23 -1.57
C VAL A 7 -10.80 -7.18 -3.00
N CYS A 8 -10.03 -6.64 -3.93
CA CYS A 8 -10.38 -6.57 -5.34
C CYS A 8 -10.48 -7.98 -5.95
N GLU A 9 -11.63 -8.28 -6.57
CA GLU A 9 -11.82 -9.47 -7.40
C GLU A 9 -11.19 -9.27 -8.77
N GLY A 10 -11.51 -8.18 -9.46
CA GLY A 10 -11.10 -7.92 -10.85
C GLY A 10 -10.36 -6.58 -11.02
N GLY A 11 -9.70 -6.41 -12.17
CA GLY A 11 -8.92 -5.21 -12.51
C GLY A 11 -7.56 -5.17 -11.83
N TYR A 12 -7.55 -5.12 -10.49
CA TYR A 12 -6.33 -5.28 -9.67
C TYR A 12 -6.50 -6.39 -8.63
N PRO A 13 -6.63 -7.66 -9.04
CA PRO A 13 -6.98 -8.76 -8.14
C PRO A 13 -6.04 -8.88 -6.94
N GLY A 14 -6.62 -9.04 -5.75
CA GLY A 14 -5.87 -9.20 -4.50
C GLY A 14 -5.48 -7.92 -3.76
N ARG A 15 -5.48 -6.75 -4.44
CA ARG A 15 -5.32 -5.48 -3.73
C ARG A 15 -6.43 -5.31 -2.70
N ALA A 16 -6.09 -4.76 -1.54
CA ALA A 16 -7.00 -4.72 -0.42
C ALA A 16 -6.92 -3.43 0.39
N ALA A 17 -7.99 -3.17 1.15
CA ALA A 17 -8.07 -2.08 2.11
C ALA A 17 -8.88 -2.51 3.34
N ILE A 18 -8.53 -1.98 4.51
CA ILE A 18 -9.30 -2.18 5.74
C ILE A 18 -10.44 -1.18 5.77
N TRP A 19 -11.66 -1.68 5.99
CA TRP A 19 -12.82 -0.83 6.22
C TRP A 19 -12.73 -0.21 7.61
N ASN A 20 -12.47 1.09 7.69
CA ASN A 20 -12.28 1.81 8.96
C ASN A 20 -13.50 2.63 9.40
N TRP A 21 -14.56 2.68 8.60
CA TRP A 21 -15.74 3.49 8.88
C TRP A 21 -16.76 2.76 9.77
N GLU A 22 -17.46 3.55 10.57
CA GLU A 22 -18.48 3.08 11.52
C GLU A 22 -19.88 3.01 10.93
N ASP A 23 -20.08 3.56 9.71
CA ASP A 23 -21.39 3.65 9.08
C ASP A 23 -21.99 2.27 8.78
N GLU A 24 -23.26 2.12 9.16
CA GLU A 24 -24.09 0.98 8.75
C GLU A 24 -24.73 1.25 7.38
N GLY A 25 -24.93 0.20 6.57
CA GLY A 25 -25.68 0.30 5.30
C GLY A 25 -24.89 0.54 4.01
N TYR A 26 -23.55 0.46 4.04
CA TYR A 26 -22.74 0.60 2.83
C TYR A 26 -22.93 -0.57 1.85
N LYS A 27 -22.82 -0.27 0.55
CA LYS A 27 -22.82 -1.23 -0.55
C LYS A 27 -21.51 -1.07 -1.33
N PHE A 28 -20.92 -2.18 -1.72
CA PHE A 28 -19.76 -2.20 -2.62
C PHE A 28 -20.12 -2.94 -3.90
N GLN A 29 -19.45 -2.57 -4.98
CA GLN A 29 -19.64 -3.17 -6.29
C GLN A 29 -19.24 -4.65 -6.28
N LYS A 30 -19.83 -5.44 -7.18
CA LYS A 30 -19.67 -6.90 -7.23
C LYS A 30 -18.21 -7.35 -7.31
N ALA A 31 -17.29 -6.56 -7.88
CA ALA A 31 -15.89 -6.93 -8.03
C ALA A 31 -15.05 -6.69 -6.76
N LEU A 32 -15.67 -6.67 -5.57
CA LEU A 32 -14.99 -6.69 -4.28
C LEU A 32 -15.44 -7.88 -3.44
N HIS A 33 -14.48 -8.58 -2.85
CA HIS A 33 -14.70 -9.50 -1.75
C HIS A 33 -14.70 -8.77 -0.43
N ARG A 34 -15.59 -9.17 0.47
CA ARG A 34 -15.52 -8.79 1.88
C ARG A 34 -15.03 -9.96 2.70
N VAL A 35 -13.81 -9.84 3.21
CA VAL A 35 -13.21 -10.79 4.15
C VAL A 35 -13.47 -10.29 5.57
N ARG A 36 -14.16 -11.12 6.35
CA ARG A 36 -14.41 -10.88 7.77
C ARG A 36 -13.60 -11.86 8.60
N PHE A 37 -12.85 -11.33 9.55
CA PHE A 37 -12.09 -12.14 10.48
C PHE A 37 -12.94 -12.50 11.70
N TYR A 38 -12.65 -13.67 12.27
CA TYR A 38 -13.20 -14.15 13.53
C TYR A 38 -12.04 -14.30 14.52
N ASN A 39 -12.33 -14.21 15.82
CA ASN A 39 -11.34 -14.29 16.91
C ASN A 39 -10.34 -13.13 16.91
N ASN A 40 -9.22 -13.29 17.65
CA ASN A 40 -8.18 -12.27 17.86
C ASN A 40 -7.22 -12.16 16.65
N ILE A 41 -7.78 -11.88 15.48
CA ILE A 41 -7.04 -11.73 14.22
C ILE A 41 -6.74 -10.26 13.94
N VAL A 42 -5.49 -9.98 13.55
CA VAL A 42 -5.04 -8.65 13.16
C VAL A 42 -5.26 -8.45 11.66
N ALA A 43 -6.32 -7.73 11.28
CA ALA A 43 -6.65 -7.48 9.87
C ALA A 43 -5.48 -6.90 9.05
N LYS A 44 -4.66 -6.05 9.68
CA LYS A 44 -3.49 -5.41 9.06
C LYS A 44 -2.38 -6.38 8.69
N PHE A 45 -2.25 -7.50 9.41
CA PHE A 45 -1.33 -8.57 9.02
C PHE A 45 -1.74 -9.17 7.66
N TYR A 46 -3.03 -9.46 7.49
CA TYR A 46 -3.55 -10.03 6.24
C TYR A 46 -3.58 -9.02 5.08
N LEU A 47 -3.74 -7.73 5.37
CA LEU A 47 -3.53 -6.67 4.39
C LEU A 47 -2.10 -6.74 3.82
N TYR A 48 -1.08 -6.76 4.69
CA TYR A 48 0.32 -6.85 4.27
C TYR A 48 0.65 -8.18 3.60
N PHE A 49 0.05 -9.28 4.04
CA PHE A 49 0.25 -10.58 3.41
C PHE A 49 -0.30 -10.63 1.98
N LEU A 50 -1.49 -10.08 1.74
CA LEU A 50 -2.03 -9.96 0.38
C LEU A 50 -1.18 -9.04 -0.49
N ASP A 51 -0.73 -7.92 0.06
CA ASP A 51 0.19 -7.01 -0.65
C ASP A 51 1.50 -7.71 -1.04
N PHE A 52 2.05 -8.53 -0.15
CA PHE A 52 3.19 -9.41 -0.45
C PHE A 52 2.88 -10.39 -1.59
N LEU A 53 1.75 -11.09 -1.55
CA LEU A 53 1.36 -12.03 -2.62
C LEU A 53 1.21 -11.35 -3.98
N CYS A 54 0.64 -10.14 -4.01
CA CYS A 54 0.53 -9.33 -5.21
C CYS A 54 1.90 -8.88 -5.71
N SER A 55 2.72 -8.30 -4.84
CA SER A 55 4.03 -7.75 -5.19
C SER A 55 5.04 -8.84 -5.59
N SER A 56 4.94 -10.03 -4.98
CA SER A 56 5.78 -11.18 -5.32
C SER A 56 5.23 -12.01 -6.48
N LYS A 57 4.12 -11.59 -7.11
CA LYS A 57 3.41 -12.30 -8.19
C LYS A 57 2.92 -13.71 -7.86
N LYS A 58 2.98 -14.12 -6.59
CA LYS A 58 2.51 -15.45 -6.14
C LYS A 58 1.00 -15.59 -6.25
N ILE A 59 0.28 -14.46 -6.28
CA ILE A 59 -1.16 -14.46 -6.46
C ILE A 59 -1.58 -14.90 -7.87
N GLU A 60 -0.71 -14.77 -8.88
CA GLU A 60 -1.03 -15.03 -10.30
C GLU A 60 -1.50 -16.47 -10.54
N GLU A 61 -0.96 -17.43 -9.78
CA GLU A 61 -1.34 -18.86 -9.83
C GLU A 61 -2.83 -19.11 -9.48
N TYR A 62 -3.47 -18.15 -8.82
CA TYR A 62 -4.85 -18.24 -8.35
C TYR A 62 -5.80 -17.38 -9.19
N LEU A 63 -5.28 -16.61 -10.15
CA LEU A 63 -6.08 -15.75 -11.00
C LEU A 63 -6.67 -16.53 -12.17
N THR A 64 -7.82 -16.06 -12.64
CA THR A 64 -8.54 -16.63 -13.78
C THR A 64 -8.81 -15.54 -14.81
N GLY A 65 -9.05 -15.93 -16.06
CA GLY A 65 -9.32 -15.00 -17.16
C GLY A 65 -8.07 -14.66 -17.97
N SER A 66 -8.18 -14.74 -19.29
CA SER A 66 -7.10 -14.45 -20.25
C SER A 66 -6.98 -12.96 -20.60
N GLY A 67 -8.05 -12.17 -20.39
CA GLY A 67 -8.07 -10.72 -20.57
C GLY A 67 -7.95 -9.99 -19.24
N ILE A 68 -9.08 -9.63 -18.65
CA ILE A 68 -9.11 -9.10 -17.28
C ILE A 68 -8.91 -10.29 -16.34
N GLN A 69 -7.89 -10.19 -15.49
CA GLN A 69 -7.65 -11.19 -14.46
C GLN A 69 -8.65 -11.02 -13.31
N HIS A 70 -9.10 -12.15 -12.77
CA HIS A 70 -10.04 -12.22 -11.66
C HIS A 70 -9.57 -13.20 -10.58
N LEU A 71 -9.52 -12.74 -9.34
CA LEU A 71 -9.42 -13.56 -8.14
C LEU A 71 -10.82 -13.92 -7.68
N THR A 72 -11.42 -14.96 -8.25
CA THR A 72 -12.79 -15.38 -7.89
C THR A 72 -12.89 -15.73 -6.40
N GLY A 73 -14.10 -15.70 -5.84
CA GLY A 73 -14.31 -16.14 -4.45
C GLY A 73 -13.89 -17.60 -4.19
N ILE A 74 -13.88 -18.45 -5.22
CA ILE A 74 -13.38 -19.83 -5.12
C ILE A 74 -11.84 -19.83 -5.05
N SER A 75 -11.18 -19.04 -5.90
CA SER A 75 -9.72 -18.88 -5.89
C SER A 75 -9.22 -18.26 -4.59
N LEU A 76 -9.91 -17.21 -4.09
CA LEU A 76 -9.56 -16.55 -2.84
C LEU A 76 -9.52 -17.53 -1.65
N LYS A 77 -10.47 -18.46 -1.59
CA LYS A 77 -10.53 -19.51 -0.55
C LYS A 77 -9.41 -20.54 -0.64
N LYS A 78 -8.73 -20.65 -1.79
CA LYS A 78 -7.61 -21.57 -2.02
C LYS A 78 -6.25 -20.98 -1.71
N LEU A 79 -6.17 -19.66 -1.46
CA LEU A 79 -4.90 -19.02 -1.13
C LEU A 79 -4.29 -19.68 0.11
N PRO A 80 -2.97 -19.95 0.12
CA PRO A 80 -2.27 -20.47 1.29
C PRO A 80 -2.10 -19.35 2.32
N ILE A 81 -3.12 -19.18 3.17
CA ILE A 81 -3.16 -18.12 4.18
C ILE A 81 -2.39 -18.57 5.44
N PRO A 82 -1.35 -17.84 5.88
CA PRO A 82 -0.65 -18.16 7.12
C PRO A 82 -1.50 -17.82 8.34
N PHE A 83 -1.34 -18.61 9.40
CA PHE A 83 -2.10 -18.46 10.64
C PHE A 83 -1.19 -18.48 11.88
N PRO A 84 -0.27 -17.50 12.02
CA PRO A 84 0.56 -17.40 13.22
C PRO A 84 -0.25 -16.92 14.43
N SER A 85 0.33 -17.01 15.63
CA SER A 85 -0.31 -16.50 16.86
C SER A 85 -0.63 -15.01 16.75
N SER A 86 -1.62 -14.53 17.52
CA SER A 86 -1.97 -13.10 17.52
C SER A 86 -0.78 -12.21 17.89
N ASP A 87 0.05 -12.63 18.85
CA ASP A 87 1.25 -11.89 19.24
C ASP A 87 2.24 -11.76 18.08
N GLU A 88 2.43 -12.82 17.31
CA GLU A 88 3.31 -12.81 16.15
C GLU A 88 2.73 -11.93 15.02
N GLN A 89 1.41 -11.94 14.82
CA GLN A 89 0.75 -11.03 13.89
C GLN A 89 1.00 -9.56 14.27
N HIS A 90 0.86 -9.22 15.55
CA HIS A 90 1.13 -7.86 16.04
C HIS A 90 2.61 -7.49 15.89
N ARG A 91 3.53 -8.39 16.23
CA ARG A 91 4.98 -8.19 16.10
C ARG A 91 5.37 -7.87 14.66
N ILE A 92 4.85 -8.64 13.70
CA ILE A 92 5.10 -8.43 12.27
C ILE A 92 4.51 -7.10 11.81
N VAL A 93 3.26 -6.80 12.17
CA VAL A 93 2.60 -5.54 11.79
C VAL A 93 3.34 -4.33 12.36
N GLN A 94 3.79 -4.41 13.61
CA GLN A 94 4.58 -3.34 14.22
C GLN A 94 5.88 -3.11 13.43
N LYS A 95 6.62 -4.19 13.12
CA LYS A 95 7.88 -4.06 12.39
C LYS A 95 7.69 -3.47 10.99
N LEU A 96 6.63 -3.87 10.29
CA LEU A 96 6.28 -3.31 8.99
C LEU A 96 5.92 -1.83 9.08
N ASN A 97 5.17 -1.41 10.11
CA ASN A 97 4.86 0.01 10.33
C ASN A 97 6.12 0.85 10.56
N GLU A 98 7.05 0.39 11.39
CA GLU A 98 8.32 1.08 11.65
C GLU A 98 9.13 1.29 10.35
N LEU A 99 9.20 0.25 9.52
CA LEU A 99 9.92 0.31 8.25
C LEU A 99 9.24 1.25 7.26
N LEU A 100 7.91 1.19 7.14
CA LEU A 100 7.16 2.08 6.24
C LEU A 100 7.28 3.55 6.66
N GLN A 101 7.21 3.85 7.96
CA GLN A 101 7.46 5.19 8.49
C GLN A 101 8.87 5.69 8.18
N THR A 102 9.86 4.79 8.21
CA THR A 102 11.24 5.11 7.82
C THR A 102 11.31 5.46 6.34
N CYS A 103 10.62 4.70 5.47
CA CYS A 103 10.52 5.02 4.05
C CYS A 103 9.88 6.39 3.82
N ASP A 104 8.74 6.68 4.47
CA ASP A 104 8.04 7.96 4.35
C ASP A 104 8.95 9.14 4.75
N ALA A 105 9.73 8.99 5.83
CA ALA A 105 10.68 10.00 6.27
C ALA A 105 11.83 10.22 5.27
N LEU A 106 12.34 9.13 4.67
CA LEU A 106 13.38 9.20 3.65
C LEU A 106 12.86 9.88 2.38
N GLU A 107 11.66 9.53 1.91
CA GLU A 107 11.02 10.17 0.75
C GLU A 107 10.83 11.68 0.98
N ALA A 108 10.35 12.06 2.17
CA ALA A 108 10.20 13.46 2.55
C ALA A 108 11.55 14.20 2.56
N SER A 109 12.60 13.57 3.10
CA SER A 109 13.95 14.13 3.14
C SER A 109 14.54 14.33 1.73
N ILE A 110 14.38 13.34 0.84
CA ILE A 110 14.84 13.44 -0.55
C ILE A 110 14.13 14.59 -1.26
N LYS A 111 12.81 14.69 -1.11
CA LYS A 111 12.01 15.76 -1.72
C LYS A 111 12.40 17.15 -1.20
N ALA A 112 12.65 17.28 0.10
CA ALA A 112 13.11 18.52 0.70
C ALA A 112 14.51 18.93 0.18
N SER A 113 15.43 17.97 0.08
CA SER A 113 16.78 18.19 -0.46
C SER A 113 16.75 18.64 -1.92
N ALA A 114 15.95 17.99 -2.76
CA ALA A 114 15.77 18.38 -4.16
C ALA A 114 15.25 19.82 -4.28
N ALA A 115 14.22 20.18 -3.51
CA ALA A 115 13.67 21.53 -3.50
C ALA A 115 14.67 22.59 -2.99
N GLN A 116 15.57 22.21 -2.07
CA GLN A 116 16.63 23.08 -1.59
C GLN A 116 17.71 23.29 -2.64
N ASN A 117 18.13 22.23 -3.34
CA ASN A 117 19.09 22.32 -4.44
C ASN A 117 18.61 23.24 -5.56
N ASP A 118 17.33 23.14 -5.95
CA ASP A 118 16.74 24.02 -6.97
C ASP A 118 16.81 25.50 -6.56
N LYS A 119 16.51 25.79 -5.28
CA LYS A 119 16.61 27.16 -4.74
C LYS A 119 18.03 27.69 -4.75
N LEU A 120 19.00 26.87 -4.33
CA LEU A 120 20.41 27.24 -4.33
C LEU A 120 20.93 27.50 -5.75
N LEU A 121 20.56 26.65 -6.71
CA LEU A 121 20.92 26.84 -8.11
C LEU A 121 20.37 28.17 -8.66
N GLN A 122 19.11 28.50 -8.36
CA GLN A 122 18.51 29.78 -8.76
C GLN A 122 19.23 30.98 -8.12
N GLN A 123 19.68 30.87 -6.87
CA GLN A 123 20.45 31.92 -6.21
C GLN A 123 21.82 32.11 -6.86
N VAL A 124 22.58 31.03 -7.08
CA VAL A 124 23.89 31.07 -7.74
C VAL A 124 23.77 31.65 -9.15
N LEU A 125 22.76 31.25 -9.93
CA LEU A 125 22.54 31.78 -11.28
C LEU A 125 22.23 33.29 -11.26
N ARG A 126 21.38 33.74 -10.32
CA ARG A 126 21.08 35.17 -10.15
C ARG A 126 22.32 35.95 -9.78
N GLU A 127 23.17 35.44 -8.89
CA GLU A 127 24.42 36.09 -8.51
C GLU A 127 25.42 36.16 -9.66
N ALA A 128 25.58 35.06 -10.43
CA ALA A 128 26.47 35.01 -11.59
C ALA A 128 26.05 36.02 -12.68
N LEU A 129 24.77 36.03 -13.07
CA LEU A 129 24.24 36.95 -14.07
C LEU A 129 24.29 38.42 -13.60
N ARG A 130 24.15 38.69 -12.30
CA ARG A 130 24.25 40.05 -11.76
C ARG A 130 25.67 40.60 -11.83
N LYS A 131 26.71 39.75 -11.77
CA LYS A 131 28.12 40.19 -11.87
C LYS A 131 28.54 40.54 -13.30
N GLU A 132 27.93 39.95 -14.33
CA GLU A 132 28.22 40.28 -15.73
C GLU A 132 27.68 41.66 -16.16
N VAL A 133 26.56 42.11 -15.59
CA VAL A 133 25.91 43.39 -15.99
C VAL A 133 26.63 44.63 -15.42
N VAL A 134 27.49 44.47 -14.41
CA VAL A 134 28.22 45.60 -13.77
C VAL A 134 29.62 45.79 -14.37
N ALA A 135 30.07 44.89 -15.26
CA ALA A 135 31.40 44.92 -15.86
C ALA A 135 31.46 45.56 -17.27
N VAL A 136 30.41 46.28 -17.69
CA VAL A 136 30.34 47.04 -18.95
C VAL A 136 30.12 48.51 -18.65
#